data_AF-A0A2V7GMQ3-F1
#
_entry.id   AF-A0A2V7GMQ3-F1
#
_cell.length_a   1.000
_cell.length_b   1.000
_cell.length_c   1.000
_cell.angle_alpha   90.00
_cell.angle_beta   90.00
_cell.angle_gamma   90.00
#
_symmetry.space_group_name_H-M   'P 1'
#
loop_
_entity.id
_entity.type
_entity.pdbx_description
1 polymer ?
#
loop_
_entity_poly.entity_id
_entity_poly.type
_entity_poly.pdbx_seq_one_letter_code
_entity_poly.pdbx_strand_id
1 'polypeptide(L)'
;MNWGEFITFRKMITPVFIQVIFWVGVAVCVVMGLGSLLGGRGLYGLGLIILGPIAVRVECELLILLFRIHDAVQDIRAAKRG
;
A
#
# COMPACT_ATOMS: atom_id res chain seq x y z
N MET A 1 5.39 -21.66 7.73
CA MET A 1 5.56 -20.53 8.67
C MET A 1 5.83 -21.13 10.04
N ASN A 2 7.03 -20.94 10.60
CA ASN A 2 7.26 -21.26 12.01
C ASN A 2 6.54 -20.19 12.84
N TRP A 3 5.52 -20.59 13.61
CA TRP A 3 4.64 -19.67 14.35
C TRP A 3 5.42 -18.74 15.31
N GLY A 4 6.56 -19.22 15.85
CA GLY A 4 7.45 -18.43 16.69
C GLY A 4 8.10 -17.22 16.02
N GLU A 5 8.32 -17.22 14.70
CA GLU A 5 8.87 -16.06 13.98
C GLU A 5 7.85 -14.92 13.80
N PHE A 6 6.57 -15.27 13.80
CA PHE A 6 5.47 -14.32 13.67
C PHE A 6 5.28 -13.51 14.97
N ILE A 7 5.39 -14.20 16.11
CA ILE A 7 5.24 -13.60 17.45
C ILE A 7 6.48 -12.76 17.83
N THR A 8 7.65 -13.08 17.26
CA THR A 8 8.90 -12.34 17.50
C THR A 8 9.08 -11.15 16.57
N PHE A 9 8.12 -10.84 15.68
CA PHE A 9 8.16 -9.70 14.73
C PHE A 9 9.43 -9.67 13.86
N ARG A 10 10.10 -10.81 13.69
CA ARG A 10 11.37 -10.89 12.93
C ARG A 10 11.17 -10.61 11.44
N LYS A 11 9.97 -10.90 10.93
CA LYS A 11 9.55 -10.61 9.57
C LYS A 11 8.52 -9.50 9.57
N MET A 12 8.81 -8.41 8.85
CA MET A 12 7.85 -7.31 8.70
C MET A 12 6.64 -7.75 7.87
N ILE A 13 5.47 -7.80 8.50
CA ILE A 13 4.18 -8.12 7.84
C ILE A 13 3.54 -6.86 7.26
N THR A 14 3.88 -5.69 7.80
CA THR A 14 3.37 -4.38 7.40
C THR A 14 3.41 -4.12 5.88
N PRO A 15 4.51 -4.39 5.14
CA PRO A 15 4.51 -4.18 3.68
C PRO A 15 3.47 -5.03 2.95
N VAL A 16 3.18 -6.24 3.42
CA VAL A 16 2.14 -7.11 2.84
C VAL A 16 0.75 -6.59 3.22
N PHE A 17 0.58 -6.13 4.46
CA PHE A 17 -0.68 -5.56 4.93
C PHE A 17 -1.06 -4.28 4.16
N ILE A 18 -0.10 -3.41 3.85
CA ILE A 18 -0.32 -2.21 3.03
C ILE A 18 -0.81 -2.57 1.62
N GLN A 19 -0.33 -3.66 1.02
CA GLN A 19 -0.83 -4.12 -0.29
C GLN A 19 -2.31 -4.51 -0.24
N VAL A 20 -2.78 -5.09 0.86
CA VAL A 20 -4.20 -5.39 1.04
C VAL A 20 -5.02 -4.10 1.16
N ILE A 21 -4.53 -3.13 1.95
CA ILE A 21 -5.17 -1.81 2.09
C ILE A 21 -5.25 -1.09 0.74
N PHE A 22 -4.20 -1.16 -0.10
CA PHE A 22 -4.21 -0.57 -1.43
C PHE A 22 -5.42 -1.02 -2.25
N TRP A 23 -5.65 -2.33 -2.35
CA TRP A 23 -6.78 -2.86 -3.12
C TRP A 23 -8.13 -2.45 -2.53
N VAL A 24 -8.24 -2.39 -1.20
CA VAL A 24 -9.44 -1.87 -0.53
C VAL A 24 -9.65 -0.39 -0.85
N GLY A 25 -8.62 0.44 -0.80
CA GLY A 25 -8.67 1.87 -1.13
C GLY A 25 -9.08 2.09 -2.60
N VAL A 26 -8.52 1.31 -3.53
CA VAL A 26 -8.91 1.34 -4.95
C VAL A 26 -10.39 0.98 -5.10
N ALA A 27 -10.87 -0.07 -4.42
CA ALA A 27 -12.27 -0.45 -4.47
C ALA A 27 -13.19 0.67 -3.95
N VAL A 28 -12.81 1.34 -2.86
CA VAL A 28 -13.56 2.50 -2.34
C VAL A 28 -13.59 3.63 -3.36
N CYS A 29 -12.47 3.97 -3.99
CA CYS A 29 -12.44 4.99 -5.05
C CYS A 29 -13.38 4.61 -6.20
N VAL A 30 -13.36 3.36 -6.67
CA VAL A 30 -14.24 2.94 -7.76
C VAL A 30 -15.72 3.03 -7.35
N VAL A 31 -16.10 2.55 -6.17
CA VAL A 31 -17.48 2.56 -5.68
C VAL A 31 -17.99 4.00 -5.49
N MET A 32 -17.21 4.86 -4.83
CA MET A 32 -17.58 6.27 -4.63
C MET A 32 -17.63 7.05 -5.94
N GLY A 33 -16.71 6.76 -6.86
CA GLY A 33 -16.67 7.34 -8.19
C GLY A 33 -17.92 6.98 -8.99
N LEU A 34 -18.29 5.70 -9.02
CA LEU A 34 -19.52 5.23 -9.68
C LEU A 34 -20.78 5.85 -9.06
N GLY A 35 -20.87 5.92 -7.73
CA GLY A 35 -21.99 6.60 -7.06
C GLY A 35 -22.09 8.08 -7.44
N SER A 36 -20.95 8.75 -7.60
CA SER A 36 -20.91 10.16 -8.03
C SER A 36 -21.33 10.36 -9.49
N LEU A 37 -21.03 9.38 -10.37
CA LEU A 37 -21.51 9.39 -11.76
C LEU A 37 -23.04 9.30 -11.82
N LEU A 38 -23.63 8.38 -11.05
CA LEU A 38 -25.09 8.18 -10.98
C LEU A 38 -25.81 9.38 -10.33
N GLY A 39 -25.15 10.08 -9.40
CA GLY A 39 -25.67 11.30 -8.76
C GLY A 39 -25.53 12.59 -9.57
N GLY A 40 -25.18 12.53 -10.85
CA GLY A 40 -25.07 13.69 -11.74
C GLY A 40 -23.77 14.49 -11.62
N ARG A 41 -22.80 14.05 -10.80
CA ARG A 41 -21.48 14.68 -10.64
C ARG A 41 -20.43 13.95 -11.49
N GLY A 42 -20.72 13.86 -12.79
CA GLY A 42 -19.95 13.07 -13.77
C GLY A 42 -18.44 13.34 -13.76
N LEU A 43 -18.07 14.63 -13.85
CA LEU A 43 -16.66 15.04 -13.89
C LEU A 43 -15.89 14.65 -12.61
N TYR A 44 -16.53 14.81 -11.45
CA TYR A 44 -15.95 14.46 -10.15
C TYR A 44 -15.80 12.94 -10.00
N GLY A 45 -16.83 12.17 -10.39
CA GLY A 45 -16.78 10.71 -10.35
C GLY A 45 -15.68 10.13 -11.24
N LEU A 46 -15.54 10.63 -12.47
CA LEU A 46 -14.46 10.27 -13.39
C LEU A 46 -13.08 10.60 -12.82
N GLY A 47 -12.92 11.81 -12.28
CA GLY A 47 -11.69 12.22 -11.61
C GLY A 47 -11.32 11.28 -10.46
N LEU A 48 -12.30 10.86 -9.66
CA LEU A 48 -12.07 9.98 -8.51
C LEU A 48 -11.76 8.53 -8.90
N ILE A 49 -12.33 8.01 -9.99
CA ILE A 49 -12.01 6.67 -10.53
C ILE A 49 -10.58 6.62 -11.11
N ILE A 50 -10.12 7.71 -11.74
CA ILE A 50 -8.81 7.72 -12.41
C ILE A 50 -7.71 8.19 -11.46
N LEU A 51 -7.88 9.35 -10.82
CA LEU A 51 -6.85 9.94 -9.95
C LEU A 51 -6.82 9.30 -8.56
N GLY A 52 -7.96 8.79 -8.06
CA GLY A 52 -8.04 8.16 -6.74
C GLY A 52 -7.07 6.97 -6.57
N PRO A 53 -7.12 5.95 -7.46
CA PRO A 53 -6.19 4.82 -7.42
C PRO A 53 -4.72 5.23 -7.55
N ILE A 54 -4.43 6.28 -8.34
CA ILE A 54 -3.06 6.79 -8.51
C ILE A 54 -2.58 7.41 -7.19
N ALA A 55 -3.39 8.25 -6.54
CA ALA A 55 -3.06 8.83 -5.25
C ALA A 55 -2.83 7.74 -4.18
N VAL A 56 -3.76 6.77 -4.08
CA VAL A 56 -3.63 5.64 -3.15
C VAL A 56 -2.37 4.83 -3.43
N ARG A 57 -2.00 4.64 -4.71
CA ARG A 57 -0.75 3.96 -5.09
C ARG A 57 0.48 4.69 -4.58
N VAL A 58 0.57 6.00 -4.82
CA VAL A 58 1.73 6.81 -4.43
C VAL A 58 1.93 6.79 -2.92
N GLU A 59 0.86 6.96 -2.13
CA GLU A 59 0.92 6.89 -0.67
C GLU A 59 1.35 5.51 -0.17
N CYS A 60 0.80 4.43 -0.73
CA CYS A 60 1.18 3.07 -0.37
C CYS A 60 2.64 2.75 -0.75
N GLU A 61 3.10 3.25 -1.90
CA GLU A 61 4.46 3.03 -2.39
C GLU A 61 5.48 3.76 -1.52
N LEU A 62 5.18 4.98 -1.08
CA LEU A 62 6.02 5.71 -0.11
C LEU A 62 6.12 4.97 1.23
N LEU A 63 5.01 4.43 1.75
CA LEU A 63 5.02 3.65 2.99
C LEU A 63 5.84 2.36 2.86
N ILE A 64 5.68 1.61 1.78
CA ILE A 64 6.44 0.37 1.53
C ILE A 64 7.93 0.68 1.31
N LEU A 65 8.25 1.77 0.61
CA LEU A 65 9.63 2.19 0.34
C LEU A 65 10.42 2.39 1.64
N LEU A 66 9.81 2.94 2.70
CA LEU A 66 10.46 3.08 4.00
C LEU A 66 10.88 1.74 4.60
N PHE A 67 10.02 0.72 4.51
CA PHE A 67 10.35 -0.64 4.97
C PHE A 67 11.45 -1.26 4.09
N ARG A 68 11.43 -1.00 2.78
CA ARG A 68 12.49 -1.47 1.87
C ARG A 68 13.84 -0.84 2.16
N ILE A 69 13.88 0.43 2.55
CA ILE A 69 15.11 1.09 3.00
C ILE A 69 15.64 0.43 4.28
N HIS A 70 14.75 0.08 5.23
CA HIS A 70 15.15 -0.63 6.44
C HIS A 70 15.82 -1.97 6.12
N ASP A 71 15.21 -2.77 5.25
CA ASP A 71 15.77 -4.06 4.81
C ASP A 71 17.13 -3.87 4.13
N ALA A 72 17.24 -2.91 3.21
CA ALA A 72 18.50 -2.61 2.51
C ALA A 72 19.64 -2.23 3.46
N VAL A 73 19.35 -1.49 4.53
CA VAL A 73 20.34 -1.12 5.56
C VAL A 73 20.79 -2.35 6.37
N GLN A 74 19.87 -3.26 6.70
CA GLN A 74 20.23 -4.53 7.37
C GLN A 74 21.12 -5.39 6.49
N ASP A 75 20.83 -5.46 5.18
CA ASP A 75 21.62 -6.22 4.21
C ASP A 75 23.05 -5.66 4.07
N ILE A 76 23.20 -4.33 3.98
CA ILE A 76 24.53 -3.68 3.95
C ILE A 76 25.32 -3.97 5.23
N ARG A 77 24.65 -3.93 6.40
CA ARG A 77 25.29 -4.27 7.69
C ARG A 77 25.75 -5.72 7.74
N ALA A 78 24.96 -6.64 7.19
CA ALA A 78 25.33 -8.06 7.10
C ALA A 78 26.52 -8.26 6.15
N ALA A 79 26.51 -7.62 4.99
CA ALA A 79 27.59 -7.70 4.00
C ALA A 79 28.93 -7.17 4.53
N LYS A 80 28.93 -6.15 5.40
CA LYS A 80 30.17 -5.59 6.01
C LYS A 80 30.70 -6.42 7.19
N ARG A 81 29.91 -7.39 7.70
CA ARG A 81 30.29 -8.24 8.85
C ARG A 81 30.89 -9.58 8.45
N GLY A 82 30.79 -9.97 7.18
CA GLY A 82 31.54 -11.07 6.57
C GLY A 82 32.79 -10.55 5.89
#